data_AF-A0A8J7N956-F1
#
_entry.id   AF-A0A8J7N956-F1
#
_cell.length_a   1.000
_cell.length_b   1.000
_cell.length_c   1.000
_cell.angle_alpha   90.00
_cell.angle_beta   90.00
_cell.angle_gamma   90.00
#
_symmetry.space_group_name_H-M   'P 1'
#
loop_
_entity.id
_entity.type
_entity.pdbx_description
1 polymer ?
#
loop_
_entity_poly.entity_id
_entity_poly.type
_entity_poly.pdbx_seq_one_letter_code
_entity_poly.pdbx_strand_id
1 'polypeptide(L)' 'MGLLVDGHWHDTWYDTAGSGGAFRRDTARFRNWITPDGAPGSSGEGGFPAASGRYHLY' A
#
# COMPACT_ATOMS: atom_id res chain seq x y z
N MET A 1 2.31 17.08 5.85
CA MET A 1 1.92 15.75 5.31
C MET A 1 1.64 15.93 3.84
N GLY A 2 2.09 15.00 3.00
CA GLY A 2 1.88 15.05 1.56
C GLY A 2 1.36 13.71 1.03
N LEU A 3 0.96 13.70 -0.24
CA LEU A 3 0.44 12.53 -0.92
C LEU A 3 1.13 12.35 -2.28
N LEU A 4 1.22 11.10 -2.72
CA LEU A 4 1.67 10.77 -4.07
C LEU A 4 0.44 10.77 -5.01
N VAL A 5 0.38 11.69 -5.97
CA VAL A 5 -0.67 11.75 -7.00
C VAL A 5 0.00 11.47 -8.34
N ASP A 6 -0.44 10.41 -9.02
CA ASP A 6 0.10 10.00 -10.33
C ASP A 6 1.63 9.93 -10.40
N GLY A 7 2.26 9.50 -9.30
CA GLY A 7 3.72 9.37 -9.21
C GLY A 7 4.46 10.64 -8.79
N HIS A 8 3.77 11.77 -8.64
CA HIS A 8 4.35 13.04 -8.19
C HIS A 8 4.06 13.27 -6.70
N TRP A 9 5.05 13.81 -5.98
CA TRP A 9 4.86 14.21 -4.59
C TRP A 9 4.16 15.57 -4.52
N HIS A 10 3.06 15.63 -3.80
CA HIS A 10 2.34 16.86 -3.49
C HIS A 10 2.40 17.11 -1.99
N ASP A 11 2.79 18.33 -1.60
CA ASP A 11 2.92 18.79 -0.22
C ASP A 11 1.60 19.35 0.35
N THR A 12 0.47 19.03 -0.28
CA THR A 12 -0.86 19.51 0.08
C THR A 12 -1.49 18.67 1.19
N TRP A 13 -2.33 19.31 2.00
CA TRP A 13 -3.10 18.64 3.06
C TRP A 13 -4.29 17.85 2.48
N TYR A 14 -4.71 16.79 3.18
CA TYR A 14 -5.83 15.94 2.78
C TYR A 14 -7.15 16.72 2.75
N ASP A 15 -8.01 16.47 1.76
CA ASP A 15 -9.34 17.05 1.70
C ASP A 15 -10.21 16.52 2.84
N THR A 16 -10.29 17.31 3.92
CA THR A 16 -11.16 17.05 5.07
C THR A 16 -12.54 17.69 4.93
N ALA A 17 -12.73 18.56 3.93
CA ALA A 17 -14.04 19.17 3.67
C ALA A 17 -15.02 18.12 3.13
N GLY A 18 -14.56 17.25 2.22
CA GLY A 18 -15.35 16.12 1.70
C GLY A 18 -15.62 14.99 2.70
N SER A 19 -14.96 14.97 3.86
CA SER A 19 -15.08 13.91 4.87
C SER A 19 -15.74 14.37 6.18
N GLY A 20 -16.29 15.58 6.23
CA GLY A 20 -16.90 16.13 7.45
C GLY A 20 -15.89 16.40 8.56
N GLY A 21 -14.66 16.78 8.20
CA GLY A 21 -13.56 17.06 9.13
C GLY A 21 -12.75 15.83 9.54
N ALA A 22 -13.16 14.61 9.16
CA ALA A 22 -12.45 13.39 9.52
C ALA A 22 -11.24 13.15 8.62
N PHE A 23 -10.07 12.90 9.21
CA PHE A 23 -8.92 12.41 8.46
C PHE A 23 -9.20 10.99 7.94
N ARG A 24 -9.30 10.81 6.61
CA ARG A 24 -9.39 9.49 5.97
C ARG A 24 -8.07 9.16 5.30
N ARG A 25 -7.36 8.17 5.85
CA ARG A 25 -6.16 7.62 5.20
C ARG A 25 -6.57 6.90 3.93
N ASP A 26 -5.78 7.07 2.87
CA ASP A 26 -5.93 6.25 1.67
C ASP A 26 -5.80 4.76 2.04
N THR A 27 -6.53 3.91 1.34
CA THR A 27 -6.45 2.46 1.56
C THR A 27 -5.06 1.96 1.16
N ALA A 28 -4.51 1.01 1.93
CA ALA A 28 -3.23 0.42 1.56
C ALA A 28 -3.38 -0.27 0.19
N ARG A 29 -2.62 0.22 -0.80
CA ARG A 29 -2.71 -0.23 -2.19
C ARG A 29 -2.15 -1.64 -2.41
N PHE A 30 -1.21 -2.06 -1.56
CA PHE A 30 -0.59 -3.39 -1.62
C PHE A 30 -1.03 -4.25 -0.45
N ARG A 31 -1.61 -5.42 -0.75
CA ARG A 31 -2.07 -6.41 0.24
C ARG A 31 -1.72 -7.85 -0.16
N ASN A 32 -0.62 -8.01 -0.90
CA ASN A 32 -0.14 -9.32 -1.32
C ASN A 32 0.54 -10.04 -0.16
N TRP A 33 0.62 -11.37 -0.26
CA TRP A 33 1.19 -12.23 0.77
C TRP A 33 2.45 -12.91 0.28
N ILE A 34 3.45 -12.99 1.16
CA ILE A 34 4.58 -13.89 0.99
C ILE A 34 4.14 -15.27 1.46
N THR A 35 4.08 -16.23 0.53
CA THR A 35 3.69 -17.63 0.80
C THR A 35 4.86 -18.57 0.50
N PRO A 36 4.91 -19.78 1.06
CA PRO A 36 6.04 -20.70 0.83
C PRO A 36 6.31 -20.99 -0.65
N ASP A 37 5.27 -21.14 -1.45
CA ASP A 37 5.30 -21.52 -2.87
C ASP A 37 4.99 -20.36 -3.83
N GLY A 38 4.57 -19.21 -3.31
CA GLY A 38 4.17 -18.07 -4.11
C GLY A 38 2.72 -18.08 -4.55
N ALA A 39 1.90 -19.02 -4.07
CA ALA A 39 0.46 -18.97 -4.27
C ALA A 39 -0.14 -17.69 -3.67
N PRO A 40 -1.26 -17.17 -4.21
CA PRO A 40 -1.97 -16.03 -3.61
C PRO A 40 -2.37 -16.32 -2.15
N GLY A 41 -2.27 -15.31 -1.29
CA GLY A 41 -2.75 -15.40 0.09
C GLY A 41 -4.24 -15.07 0.22
N SER A 42 -4.65 -14.65 1.42
CA SER A 42 -6.06 -14.31 1.68
C SER A 42 -6.55 -13.05 0.96
N SER A 43 -5.64 -12.25 0.40
CA SER A 43 -5.92 -11.08 -0.43
C SER A 43 -4.75 -10.81 -1.38
N GLY A 44 -4.98 -9.95 -2.37
CA GLY A 44 -3.96 -9.58 -3.36
C GLY A 44 -3.65 -10.70 -4.34
N GLU A 45 -2.51 -10.58 -5.00
CA GLU A 45 -2.03 -11.49 -6.02
C GLU A 45 -0.93 -12.44 -5.50
N GLY A 46 -0.70 -13.54 -6.22
CA GLY A 46 0.43 -14.45 -6.00
C GLY A 46 1.72 -13.97 -6.65
N GLY A 47 2.72 -14.85 -6.75
CA GLY A 47 4.03 -14.53 -7.32
C GLY A 47 5.08 -14.08 -6.28
N PHE A 48 4.77 -14.26 -5.00
CA PHE A 48 5.65 -13.88 -3.89
C PHE A 48 6.11 -15.09 -3.07
N PRO A 49 6.87 -16.06 -3.64
CA PRO A 49 7.45 -17.14 -2.84
C PRO A 49 8.44 -16.63 -1.80
N ALA A 50 8.45 -17.26 -0.62
CA ALA A 50 9.42 -17.01 0.43
C ALA A 50 10.84 -17.37 -0.06
N ALA A 51 11.74 -16.39 -0.09
CA ALA A 51 13.11 -16.56 -0.57
C ALA A 51 14.07 -15.65 0.21
N SER A 52 15.24 -16.20 0.57
CA SER A 52 16.30 -15.45 1.24
C SER A 52 16.81 -14.31 0.34
N GLY A 53 17.03 -13.13 0.91
CA GLY A 53 17.56 -11.96 0.20
C GLY A 53 16.61 -11.29 -0.79
N ARG A 54 15.34 -11.72 -0.90
CA ARG A 54 14.38 -11.16 -1.86
C ARG A 54 13.56 -9.98 -1.34
N TYR A 55 13.26 -9.97 -0.04
CA TYR A 55 12.36 -8.99 0.57
C TYR A 55 13.13 -8.02 1.48
N HIS A 56 12.69 -6.77 1.51
CA HIS A 56 13.26 -5.71 2.34
C HIS A 56 12.14 -4.98 3.08
N LEU A 57 12.43 -4.56 4.32
CA LEU A 57 11.53 -3.75 5.14
C LEU A 57 12.07 -2.31 5.17
N TYR A 58 11.26 -1.37 4.70
CA TYR A 58 11.55 0.08 4.68
C TYR A 58 10.94 0.79 5.88
#